data_AF-B7G599-F1
#
_entry.id   AF-B7G599-F1
#
_cell.length_a   1.000
_cell.length_b   1.000
_cell.length_c   1.000
_cell.angle_alpha   90.00
_cell.angle_beta   90.00
_cell.angle_gamma   90.00
#
_symmetry.space_group_name_H-M   'P 1'
#
loop_
_entity.id
_entity.type
_entity.pdbx_description
1 polymer ?
#
loop_
_entity_poly.entity_id
_entity_poly.type
_entity_poly.pdbx_seq_one_letter_code
_entity_poly.pdbx_strand_id
1 'polypeptide(L)'
;MCASASARRSSPLKWQILALFTAGEALSVGFISSFYHFRSVCSAMLATAVAATSVSLYTAKQRNPKYDLSQWGAGLSSCGLIFLVYGIVQLLQVLGVLPAGFMPYNEVLYSLAGACLFSFYLAYHTKLIVAGKHTKYQMSEKDYVFGAMTLYNDIINIFIYTLRLIGEDRDR
;
A
#
# COMPACT_ATOMS: atom_id res chain seq x y z
N MET A 1 -26.02 28.49 17.77
CA MET A 1 -24.65 27.94 17.65
C MET A 1 -24.56 26.57 16.96
N CYS A 2 -25.56 26.11 16.19
CA CYS A 2 -25.58 24.74 15.63
C CYS A 2 -25.06 24.58 14.18
N ALA A 3 -24.65 25.67 13.50
CA ALA A 3 -24.18 25.59 12.11
C ALA A 3 -22.70 25.14 11.96
N SER A 4 -21.88 25.26 13.02
CA SER A 4 -20.43 24.98 12.95
C SER A 4 -20.06 23.49 13.06
N ALA A 5 -21.01 22.62 13.44
CA ALA A 5 -20.77 21.17 13.49
C ALA A 5 -20.97 20.49 12.12
N SER A 6 -21.94 20.96 11.33
CA SER A 6 -22.25 20.40 9.99
C SER A 6 -21.30 20.94 8.91
N ALA A 7 -20.95 22.23 8.94
CA ALA A 7 -19.98 22.83 8.00
C ALA A 7 -18.52 22.36 8.23
N ARG A 8 -18.22 21.78 9.41
CA ARG A 8 -16.92 21.15 9.72
C ARG A 8 -16.84 19.70 9.27
N ARG A 9 -17.99 19.08 8.92
CA ARG A 9 -18.06 17.72 8.39
C ARG A 9 -17.73 17.67 6.89
N SER A 10 -18.15 18.64 6.08
CA SER A 10 -17.86 18.69 4.65
C SER A 10 -16.82 19.76 4.30
N SER A 11 -15.62 19.69 4.89
CA SER A 11 -14.55 20.58 4.42
C SER A 11 -14.08 20.10 3.03
N PRO A 12 -14.20 20.91 1.95
CA PRO A 12 -13.80 20.53 0.59
C PRO A 12 -12.31 20.18 0.49
N LEU A 13 -11.52 20.63 1.48
CA LEU A 13 -10.12 20.28 1.66
C LEU A 13 -9.84 18.77 1.62
N LYS A 14 -10.78 17.93 2.06
CA LYS A 14 -10.56 16.47 2.15
C LYS A 14 -10.39 15.82 0.78
N TRP A 15 -11.23 16.20 -0.18
CA TRP A 15 -11.16 15.70 -1.56
C TRP A 15 -9.95 16.28 -2.28
N GLN A 16 -9.56 17.52 -1.95
CA GLN A 16 -8.34 18.13 -2.46
C GLN A 16 -7.09 17.41 -1.94
N ILE A 17 -7.04 17.03 -0.66
CA ILE A 17 -5.95 16.23 -0.09
C ILE A 17 -5.86 14.87 -0.76
N LEU A 18 -6.99 14.18 -0.93
CA LEU A 18 -7.02 12.89 -1.62
C LEU A 18 -6.53 13.02 -3.07
N ALA A 19 -7.03 14.01 -3.81
CA ALA A 19 -6.62 14.25 -5.19
C ALA A 19 -5.13 14.60 -5.29
N LEU A 20 -4.61 15.45 -4.39
CA LEU A 20 -3.19 15.80 -4.35
C LEU A 20 -2.32 14.57 -4.03
N PHE A 21 -2.75 13.75 -3.08
CA PHE A 21 -2.06 12.51 -2.73
C PHE A 21 -2.03 11.53 -3.91
N THR A 22 -3.19 11.26 -4.53
CA THR A 22 -3.29 10.38 -5.70
C THR A 22 -2.48 10.91 -6.88
N ALA A 23 -2.45 12.23 -7.10
CA ALA A 23 -1.64 12.84 -8.15
C ALA A 23 -0.13 12.70 -7.87
N GLY A 24 0.31 12.95 -6.63
CA GLY A 24 1.71 12.78 -6.24
C GLY A 24 2.20 11.34 -6.41
N GLU A 25 1.39 10.38 -5.99
CA GLU A 25 1.68 8.96 -6.19
C GLU A 25 1.68 8.58 -7.67
N ALA A 26 0.69 9.04 -8.46
CA ALA A 26 0.64 8.77 -9.90
C ALA A 26 1.87 9.31 -10.63
N LEU A 27 2.35 10.51 -10.26
CA LEU A 27 3.58 11.08 -10.81
C LEU A 27 4.81 10.27 -10.41
N SER A 28 4.89 9.84 -9.15
CA SER A 28 6.02 9.06 -8.62
C SER A 28 6.10 7.68 -9.30
N VAL A 29 4.96 6.99 -9.40
CA VAL A 29 4.83 5.70 -10.08
C VAL A 29 5.07 5.85 -11.58
N GLY A 30 4.58 6.93 -12.20
CA GLY A 30 4.83 7.25 -13.60
C GLY A 30 6.32 7.41 -13.88
N PHE A 31 7.03 8.16 -13.02
CA PHE A 31 8.47 8.32 -13.10
C PHE A 31 9.21 6.98 -12.96
N ILE A 32 8.88 6.16 -11.96
CA ILE A 32 9.48 4.83 -11.78
C ILE A 32 9.21 3.95 -13.00
N SER A 33 7.98 3.93 -13.51
CA SER A 33 7.59 3.10 -14.66
C SER A 33 8.31 3.47 -15.95
N SER A 34 8.80 4.71 -16.08
CA SER A 34 9.56 5.16 -17.26
C SER A 34 10.91 4.44 -17.42
N PHE A 35 11.44 3.85 -16.34
CA PHE A 35 12.64 3.03 -16.36
C PHE A 35 12.38 1.56 -16.77
N TYR A 36 11.12 1.17 -16.92
CA TYR A 36 10.72 -0.18 -17.31
C TYR A 36 10.09 -0.19 -18.71
N HIS A 37 10.13 -1.35 -19.38
CA HIS A 37 9.48 -1.47 -20.69
C HIS A 37 7.97 -1.61 -20.57
N PHE A 38 7.28 -1.08 -21.58
CA PHE A 38 5.82 -1.11 -21.69
C PHE A 38 5.22 -2.50 -21.42
N ARG A 39 5.80 -3.57 -21.98
CA ARG A 39 5.31 -4.94 -21.77
C ARG A 39 5.36 -5.37 -20.30
N SER A 40 6.46 -5.09 -19.59
CA SER A 40 6.63 -5.41 -18.17
C SER A 40 5.70 -4.58 -17.29
N VAL A 41 5.50 -3.31 -17.64
CA VAL A 41 4.55 -2.42 -16.94
C VAL A 41 3.13 -2.96 -17.07
N CYS A 42 2.70 -3.34 -18.28
CA CYS A 42 1.37 -3.89 -18.52
C CYS A 42 1.15 -5.23 -17.80
N SER A 43 2.14 -6.14 -17.81
CA SER A 43 2.01 -7.43 -17.14
C SER A 43 1.98 -7.28 -15.62
N ALA A 44 2.83 -6.43 -15.05
CA ALA A 44 2.81 -6.10 -13.61
C ALA A 44 1.47 -5.47 -13.21
N MET A 45 0.95 -4.53 -14.01
CA MET A 45 -0.34 -3.89 -13.75
C MET A 45 -1.48 -4.91 -13.74
N LEU A 46 -1.50 -5.84 -14.70
CA LEU A 46 -2.50 -6.91 -14.75
C LEU A 46 -2.38 -7.85 -13.54
N ALA A 47 -1.17 -8.28 -13.19
CA ALA A 47 -0.91 -9.14 -12.04
C ALA A 47 -1.36 -8.48 -10.74
N THR A 48 -1.01 -7.21 -10.52
CA THR A 48 -1.44 -6.45 -9.35
C THR A 48 -2.94 -6.25 -9.31
N ALA A 49 -3.59 -5.97 -10.44
CA ALA A 49 -5.06 -5.83 -10.49
C ALA A 49 -5.76 -7.13 -10.08
N VAL A 50 -5.29 -8.28 -10.57
CA VAL A 50 -5.82 -9.60 -10.20
C VAL A 50 -5.56 -9.88 -8.72
N ALA A 51 -4.34 -9.66 -8.23
CA ALA A 51 -3.99 -9.89 -6.83
C ALA A 51 -4.81 -9.01 -5.88
N ALA A 52 -4.86 -7.70 -6.14
CA ALA A 52 -5.59 -6.74 -5.33
C ALA A 52 -7.09 -7.04 -5.30
N THR A 53 -7.67 -7.38 -6.45
CA THR A 53 -9.10 -7.74 -6.55
C THR A 53 -9.38 -9.04 -5.81
N SER A 54 -8.54 -10.06 -5.99
CA SER A 54 -8.70 -11.37 -5.35
C SER A 54 -8.63 -11.25 -3.82
N VAL A 55 -7.60 -10.58 -3.31
CA VAL A 55 -7.41 -10.36 -1.87
C VAL A 55 -8.54 -9.51 -1.30
N SER A 56 -8.91 -8.40 -1.96
CA SER A 56 -9.98 -7.53 -1.50
C SER A 56 -11.33 -8.24 -1.46
N LEU A 57 -11.69 -9.02 -2.50
CA LEU A 57 -12.95 -9.77 -2.56
C LEU A 57 -13.00 -10.90 -1.53
N TYR A 58 -11.93 -11.70 -1.42
CA TYR A 58 -11.84 -12.77 -0.42
C TYR A 58 -12.01 -12.20 0.98
N THR A 59 -11.26 -11.14 1.27
CA THR A 59 -11.29 -10.43 2.54
C THR A 59 -12.66 -9.80 2.81
N ALA A 60 -13.28 -9.14 1.84
CA ALA A 60 -14.58 -8.50 2.03
C ALA A 60 -15.70 -9.53 2.26
N LYS A 61 -15.64 -10.70 1.62
CA LYS A 61 -16.65 -11.76 1.78
C LYS A 61 -16.46 -12.60 3.04
N GLN A 62 -15.27 -12.64 3.60
CA GLN A 62 -14.95 -13.45 4.77
C GLN A 62 -15.68 -12.93 6.02
N ARG A 63 -16.82 -13.54 6.39
CA ARG A 63 -17.67 -13.10 7.53
C ARG A 63 -17.34 -13.81 8.86
N ASN A 64 -16.39 -14.74 8.83
CA ASN A 64 -16.14 -15.63 9.96
C ASN A 64 -15.23 -14.93 11.02
N PRO A 65 -15.71 -14.66 12.25
CA PRO A 65 -14.99 -13.90 13.27
C PRO A 65 -13.75 -14.64 13.83
N LYS A 66 -13.59 -15.93 13.53
CA LYS A 66 -12.37 -16.69 13.89
C LYS A 66 -11.11 -16.22 13.15
N TYR A 67 -11.28 -15.50 12.05
CA TYR A 67 -10.19 -14.93 11.26
C TYR A 67 -10.15 -13.41 11.43
N ASP A 68 -10.18 -12.95 12.68
CA ASP A 68 -10.03 -11.54 13.02
C ASP A 68 -8.60 -11.07 12.75
N LEU A 69 -8.36 -10.67 11.50
CA LEU A 69 -7.12 -10.03 11.05
C LEU A 69 -6.82 -8.75 11.86
N SER A 70 -7.79 -8.19 12.59
CA SER A 70 -7.58 -7.06 13.50
C SER A 70 -6.50 -7.34 14.56
N GLN A 71 -6.35 -8.59 15.01
CA GLN A 71 -5.33 -8.95 16.02
C GLN A 71 -3.91 -8.95 15.44
N TRP A 72 -3.78 -9.01 14.12
CA TRP A 72 -2.49 -9.02 13.43
C TRP A 72 -1.94 -7.60 13.21
N GLY A 73 -2.71 -6.55 13.51
CA GLY A 73 -2.34 -5.16 13.23
C GLY A 73 -0.99 -4.76 13.84
N ALA A 74 -0.72 -5.16 15.09
CA ALA A 74 0.55 -4.88 15.73
C ALA A 74 1.73 -5.62 15.07
N GLY A 75 1.53 -6.89 14.68
CA GLY A 75 2.55 -7.69 14.00
C GLY A 75 2.82 -7.23 12.57
N LEU A 76 1.78 -6.87 11.83
CA LEU A 76 1.92 -6.25 10.51
C LEU A 76 2.67 -4.93 10.61
N SER A 77 2.27 -4.04 11.54
CA SER A 77 2.94 -2.76 11.76
C SER A 77 4.42 -2.92 12.13
N SER A 78 4.79 -3.90 12.95
CA SER A 78 6.19 -4.13 13.29
C SER A 78 6.98 -4.68 12.09
N CYS A 79 6.42 -5.62 11.32
CA CYS A 79 7.01 -6.09 10.07
C CYS A 79 7.22 -4.95 9.06
N GLY A 80 6.24 -4.05 8.90
CA GLY A 80 6.36 -2.88 8.03
C GLY A 80 7.45 -1.91 8.48
N LEU A 81 7.59 -1.66 9.79
CA LEU A 81 8.67 -0.81 10.31
C LEU A 81 10.05 -1.42 10.04
N ILE A 82 10.22 -2.73 10.26
CA ILE A 82 11.48 -3.43 9.96
C ILE A 82 11.79 -3.32 8.46
N PHE A 83 10.78 -3.54 7.62
CA PHE A 83 10.92 -3.47 6.16
C PHE A 83 11.26 -2.05 5.67
N LEU A 84 10.68 -1.03 6.30
CA LEU A 84 10.97 0.37 6.04
C LEU A 84 12.40 0.74 6.46
N VAL A 85 12.84 0.31 7.65
CA VAL A 85 14.22 0.54 8.12
C VAL A 85 15.22 -0.13 7.18
N TYR A 86 14.95 -1.35 6.73
CA TYR A 86 15.79 -2.04 5.74
C TYR A 86 15.88 -1.25 4.42
N GLY A 87 14.75 -0.72 3.92
CA GLY A 87 14.72 0.14 2.74
C GLY A 87 15.50 1.45 2.90
N ILE A 88 15.44 2.08 4.08
CA ILE A 88 16.22 3.28 4.39
C ILE A 88 17.72 2.97 4.44
N VAL A 89 18.13 1.87 5.08
CA VAL A 89 19.53 1.45 5.13
C VAL A 89 20.07 1.25 3.71
N GLN A 90 19.31 0.58 2.84
CA GLN A 90 19.67 0.40 1.44
C GLN A 90 19.80 1.74 0.70
N LEU A 91 18.86 2.68 0.91
CA LEU A 91 18.94 4.01 0.32
C LEU A 91 20.20 4.76 0.77
N LEU A 92 20.56 4.69 2.05
CA LEU A 92 21.77 5.32 2.59
C LEU A 92 23.07 4.70 2.04
N GLN A 93 23.07 3.40 1.75
CA GLN A 93 24.19 2.73 1.07
C GLN A 93 24.33 3.22 -0.37
N VAL A 94 23.23 3.33 -1.13
CA VAL A 94 23.24 3.83 -2.51
C VAL A 94 23.67 5.30 -2.58
N LEU A 95 23.31 6.11 -1.58
CA LEU A 95 23.73 7.51 -1.47
C LEU A 95 25.18 7.69 -1.00
N GLY A 96 25.89 6.61 -0.65
CA GLY A 96 27.28 6.66 -0.20
C GLY A 96 27.49 7.17 1.22
N VAL A 97 26.41 7.30 2.02
CA VAL A 97 26.49 7.67 3.44
C VAL A 97 26.98 6.49 4.29
N LEU A 98 26.60 5.28 3.91
CA LEU A 98 27.05 4.02 4.53
C LEU A 98 28.03 3.29 3.62
N PRO A 99 29.00 2.53 4.18
CA PRO A 99 29.94 1.76 3.37
C PRO A 99 29.23 0.71 2.51
N ALA A 100 29.69 0.56 1.27
CA ALA A 100 29.21 -0.47 0.36
C ALA A 100 29.39 -1.86 0.99
N GLY A 101 28.31 -2.64 1.05
CA GLY A 101 28.31 -3.96 1.68
C GLY A 101 28.03 -4.00 3.19
N PHE A 102 27.66 -2.87 3.83
CA PHE A 102 27.22 -2.84 5.23
C PHE A 102 26.12 -3.87 5.54
N MET A 103 25.16 -4.06 4.62
CA MET A 103 24.11 -5.06 4.69
C MET A 103 24.00 -5.80 3.35
N PRO A 104 23.94 -7.15 3.34
CA PRO A 104 23.70 -7.91 2.12
C PRO A 104 22.29 -7.63 1.60
N TYR A 105 22.22 -7.39 0.30
CA TYR A 105 20.99 -6.95 -0.35
C TYR A 105 20.68 -7.83 -1.56
N ASN A 106 19.44 -8.30 -1.63
CA ASN A 106 18.93 -9.12 -2.71
C ASN A 106 17.60 -8.52 -3.20
N GLU A 107 17.65 -7.88 -4.38
CA GLU A 107 16.52 -7.20 -5.02
C GLU A 107 15.28 -8.09 -5.14
N VAL A 108 15.47 -9.34 -5.58
CA VAL A 108 14.38 -10.30 -5.80
C VAL A 108 13.71 -10.68 -4.48
N LEU A 109 14.51 -11.01 -3.46
CA LEU A 109 13.96 -11.39 -2.16
C LEU A 109 13.25 -10.20 -1.49
N TYR A 110 13.83 -9.01 -1.60
CA TYR A 110 13.24 -7.79 -1.07
C TYR A 110 11.91 -7.46 -1.76
N SER A 111 11.87 -7.55 -3.08
CA SER A 111 10.66 -7.28 -3.85
C SER A 111 9.56 -8.32 -3.60
N LEU A 112 9.92 -9.60 -3.51
CA LEU A 112 8.97 -10.66 -3.14
C LEU A 112 8.41 -10.47 -1.73
N ALA A 113 9.27 -10.18 -0.75
CA ALA A 113 8.85 -9.92 0.62
C ALA A 113 7.95 -8.68 0.72
N GLY A 114 8.28 -7.61 -0.01
CA GLY A 114 7.47 -6.40 -0.11
C GLY A 114 6.09 -6.68 -0.71
N ALA A 115 6.02 -7.37 -1.85
CA ALA A 115 4.76 -7.73 -2.51
C ALA A 115 3.85 -8.57 -1.58
N CYS A 116 4.42 -9.55 -0.87
CA CYS A 116 3.69 -10.36 0.10
C CYS A 116 3.20 -9.52 1.30
N LEU A 117 4.08 -8.69 1.87
CA LEU A 117 3.75 -7.86 3.03
C LEU A 117 2.63 -6.86 2.72
N PHE A 118 2.72 -6.15 1.59
CA PHE A 118 1.68 -5.22 1.18
C PHE A 118 0.37 -5.92 0.77
N SER A 119 0.44 -7.17 0.29
CA SER A 119 -0.76 -7.99 0.09
C SER A 119 -1.48 -8.32 1.41
N PHE A 120 -0.72 -8.59 2.48
CA PHE A 120 -1.31 -8.76 3.81
C PHE A 120 -1.84 -7.44 4.39
N TYR A 121 -1.16 -6.30 4.16
CA TYR A 121 -1.68 -4.98 4.51
C TYR A 121 -2.99 -4.68 3.79
N LEU A 122 -3.08 -4.98 2.49
CA LEU A 122 -4.31 -4.80 1.72
C LEU A 122 -5.47 -5.60 2.33
N ALA A 123 -5.23 -6.85 2.72
CA ALA A 123 -6.21 -7.67 3.43
C ALA A 123 -6.60 -7.04 4.78
N TYR A 124 -5.61 -6.61 5.58
CA TYR A 124 -5.83 -6.00 6.88
C TYR A 124 -6.65 -4.69 6.79
N HIS A 125 -6.25 -3.76 5.92
CA HIS A 125 -6.95 -2.49 5.73
C HIS A 125 -8.35 -2.69 5.13
N THR A 126 -8.51 -3.62 4.17
CA THR A 126 -9.84 -3.98 3.65
C THR A 126 -10.74 -4.51 4.75
N LYS A 127 -10.23 -5.35 5.67
CA LYS A 127 -11.00 -5.79 6.85
C LYS A 127 -11.40 -4.65 7.74
N LEU A 128 -10.47 -3.75 8.07
CA LEU A 128 -10.75 -2.61 8.95
C LEU A 128 -11.87 -1.74 8.37
N ILE A 129 -11.84 -1.49 7.06
CA ILE A 129 -12.86 -0.72 6.34
C ILE A 129 -14.22 -1.42 6.32
N VAL A 130 -14.24 -2.74 6.08
CA VAL A 130 -15.48 -3.54 6.04
C VAL A 130 -16.07 -3.75 7.44
N ALA A 131 -15.24 -4.01 8.45
CA ALA A 131 -15.67 -4.20 9.84
C ALA A 131 -16.22 -2.90 10.45
N GLY A 132 -15.60 -1.75 10.13
CA GLY A 132 -16.07 -0.43 10.55
C GLY A 132 -17.47 -0.06 10.03
N LYS A 133 -18.00 -0.76 9.01
CA LYS A 133 -19.40 -0.59 8.56
C LYS A 133 -20.44 -1.25 9.48
N HIS A 134 -20.05 -2.22 10.32
CA HIS A 134 -20.98 -3.02 11.14
C HIS A 134 -21.07 -2.57 12.60
N THR A 135 -20.09 -1.82 13.10
CA THR A 135 -20.16 -1.18 14.42
C THR A 135 -20.99 0.08 14.31
N LYS A 136 -21.84 0.36 15.30
CA LYS A 136 -22.85 1.44 15.39
C LYS A 136 -22.33 2.89 15.20
N TYR A 137 -21.06 3.07 14.86
CA TYR A 137 -20.42 4.31 14.46
C TYR A 137 -20.23 4.29 12.95
N GLN A 138 -21.14 4.93 12.22
CA GLN A 138 -20.91 5.27 10.82
C GLN A 138 -19.51 5.89 10.71
N MET A 139 -18.59 5.24 10.00
CA MET A 139 -17.28 5.80 9.67
C MET A 139 -17.45 7.26 9.32
N SER A 140 -16.82 8.12 10.12
CA SER A 140 -16.85 9.55 9.86
C SER A 140 -16.29 9.76 8.46
N GLU A 141 -16.83 10.69 7.67
CA GLU A 141 -16.33 10.96 6.30
C GLU A 141 -14.81 11.18 6.24
N LYS A 142 -14.19 11.56 7.37
CA LYS A 142 -12.73 11.67 7.52
C LYS A 142 -12.02 10.30 7.46
N ASP A 143 -12.61 9.29 8.08
CA ASP A 143 -12.04 7.94 8.18
C ASP A 143 -12.10 7.23 6.82
N TYR A 144 -13.09 7.57 5.98
CA TYR A 144 -13.19 7.04 4.62
C TYR A 144 -12.05 7.52 3.71
N VAL A 145 -11.74 8.82 3.73
CA VAL A 145 -10.62 9.36 2.93
C VAL A 145 -9.30 8.75 3.37
N PHE A 146 -9.09 8.59 4.67
CA PHE A 146 -7.90 7.93 5.20
C PHE A 146 -7.83 6.45 4.79
N GLY A 147 -8.94 5.70 4.90
CA GLY A 147 -9.00 4.31 4.43
C GLY A 147 -8.76 4.16 2.93
N ALA A 148 -9.23 5.11 2.12
CA ALA A 148 -8.95 5.12 0.69
C ALA A 148 -7.46 5.37 0.40
N MET A 149 -6.82 6.29 1.13
CA MET A 149 -5.37 6.55 0.99
C MET A 149 -4.53 5.32 1.38
N THR A 150 -4.87 4.62 2.45
CA THR A 150 -4.12 3.42 2.87
C THR A 150 -4.29 2.27 1.87
N LEU A 151 -5.51 2.01 1.38
CA LEU A 151 -5.74 1.01 0.33
C LEU A 151 -4.99 1.35 -0.95
N TYR A 152 -4.99 2.62 -1.35
CA TYR A 152 -4.27 3.07 -2.54
C TYR A 152 -2.76 2.85 -2.39
N ASN A 153 -2.19 3.22 -1.25
CA ASN A 153 -0.79 2.98 -0.94
C ASN A 153 -0.43 1.48 -0.99
N ASP A 154 -1.29 0.60 -0.45
CA ASP A 154 -1.04 -0.84 -0.51
C ASP A 154 -0.99 -1.36 -1.95
N ILE A 155 -1.94 -0.94 -2.80
CA ILE A 155 -2.02 -1.35 -4.20
C ILE A 155 -0.80 -0.85 -4.99
N ILE A 156 -0.40 0.42 -4.80
CA ILE A 156 0.77 0.99 -5.47
C ILE A 156 2.05 0.26 -5.06
N ASN A 157 2.23 -0.05 -3.78
CA ASN A 157 3.41 -0.77 -3.34
C ASN A 157 3.43 -2.21 -3.91
N ILE A 158 2.30 -2.93 -3.93
CA ILE A 158 2.21 -4.23 -4.62
C ILE A 158 2.62 -4.09 -6.09
N PHE A 159 2.17 -3.04 -6.77
CA PHE A 159 2.54 -2.78 -8.16
C PHE A 159 4.04 -2.54 -8.34
N ILE A 160 4.65 -1.65 -7.54
CA ILE A 160 6.08 -1.34 -7.64
C ILE A 160 6.93 -2.59 -7.40
N TYR A 161 6.61 -3.39 -6.37
CA TYR A 161 7.36 -4.62 -6.09
C TYR A 161 7.16 -5.69 -7.16
N THR A 162 5.93 -5.83 -7.69
CA THR A 162 5.66 -6.75 -8.80
C THR A 162 6.38 -6.31 -10.08
N LEU A 163 6.42 -5.00 -10.34
CA LEU A 163 7.13 -4.41 -11.47
C LEU A 163 8.63 -4.64 -11.37
N ARG A 164 9.22 -4.52 -10.18
CA ARG A 164 10.63 -4.87 -9.94
C ARG A 164 10.91 -6.34 -10.26
N LEU A 165 10.09 -7.26 -9.75
CA LEU A 165 10.25 -8.70 -10.00
C LEU A 165 10.18 -9.06 -11.49
N ILE A 166 9.18 -8.54 -12.21
CA ILE A 166 8.96 -8.85 -13.63
C ILE A 166 9.93 -8.06 -14.54
N GLY A 167 10.34 -6.87 -14.10
CA GLY A 167 11.29 -6.03 -14.83
C GLY A 167 12.73 -6.57 -14.80
N GLU A 168 13.11 -7.22 -13.70
CA GLU A 168 14.46 -7.77 -13.48
C GLU A 168 14.73 -9.08 -14.25
N ASP A 169 13.68 -9.83 -14.59
CA ASP A 169 13.77 -11.12 -15.31
C ASP A 169 14.23 -11.00 -16.78
N ARG A 170 14.65 -9.79 -17.21
CA ARG A 170 15.03 -9.50 -18.60
C ARG A 170 16.50 -9.19 -18.81
N ASP A 171 17.27 -9.02 -17.73
CA ASP A 171 18.74 -8.90 -17.80
C ASP A 171 19.45 -10.25 -17.54
N ARG A 172 18.71 -11.38 -17.65
CA ARG A 172 19.25 -12.75 -17.66
C ARG A 172 18.97 -13.47 -18.97
#